data_AF-A0A963NUK5-F1
#
_entry.id   AF-A0A963NUK5-F1
#
_cell.length_a   1.000
_cell.length_b   1.000
_cell.length_c   1.000
_cell.angle_alpha   90.00
_cell.angle_beta   90.00
_cell.angle_gamma   90.00
#
_symmetry.space_group_name_H-M   'P 1'
#
loop_
_entity.id
_entity.type
_entity.pdbx_description
1 polymer ?
#
loop_
_entity_poly.entity_id
_entity_poly.type
_entity_poly.pdbx_seq_one_letter_code
_entity_poly.pdbx_strand_id
1 'polypeptide(L)'
;TKYVGQKRFSLEGGESFIAAMDELINAAGEQGVQEIVIGMAHRGRLNVLVNTLGKMPKDLFAEFDHTAPEDLPSGDVKYHQGFSSDVSTRGGPVHLTLAFNPSHLEIVNPVVEGSVRARMDRRADPHGKQVLPVLVHGDAAFAGQGVNQETLALAQTRGYSTGGTVHIIINNQIGFTTSDPRDMRSTLYCTDIVKMIESPVLHVNGDDPEAVVLAMQLALEFRMEFRKDVVLDIICFRKLGHNEQDTPSLTQPLMYKKIGQHPGTRKLYADRLATQGMGETLGDDMVKAYRAAMDAGKHTVDPVLTNFKSKYAVDWSPFLGKKWTDAGDTAIPLTEWKRLAERITTIPESVSPHALVKKVYDDRAAMGRGEIPVDWGMGEHMAFASLVASGYPVRLSGEDCGRG
;
A
#
# COMPACT_ATOMS: atom_id res chain seq x y z
N THR A 1 0.08 15.76 24.24
CA THR A 1 0.56 16.62 25.34
C THR A 1 2.07 16.66 25.43
N LYS A 2 2.79 15.55 25.20
CA LYS A 2 4.28 15.50 25.26
C LYS A 2 4.99 16.35 24.20
N TYR A 3 4.50 16.37 22.96
CA TYR A 3 5.12 17.09 21.83
C TYR A 3 4.18 18.19 21.30
N VAL A 4 4.00 19.25 22.08
CA VAL A 4 3.15 20.38 21.68
C VAL A 4 3.77 21.09 20.47
N GLY A 5 2.94 21.38 19.46
CA GLY A 5 3.38 22.07 18.26
C GLY A 5 4.11 21.20 17.23
N GLN A 6 4.54 19.98 17.53
CA GLN A 6 5.12 19.13 16.48
C GLN A 6 4.05 18.60 15.52
N LYS A 7 4.35 18.67 14.21
CA LYS A 7 3.48 18.16 13.14
C LYS A 7 3.41 16.63 13.22
N ARG A 8 2.20 16.11 13.36
CA ARG A 8 1.91 14.67 13.45
C ARG A 8 0.75 14.22 12.56
N PHE A 9 -0.01 15.16 12.00
CA PHE A 9 -1.16 14.88 11.13
C PHE A 9 -2.20 13.97 11.78
N SER A 10 -2.71 14.45 12.92
CA SER A 10 -3.61 13.74 13.83
C SER A 10 -4.79 13.05 13.13
N LEU A 11 -5.11 11.84 13.59
CA LEU A 11 -6.32 11.11 13.20
C LEU A 11 -7.58 11.55 13.97
N GLU A 12 -7.47 12.47 14.93
CA GLU A 12 -8.61 12.90 15.74
C GLU A 12 -9.82 13.36 14.89
N GLY A 13 -10.96 12.71 15.09
CA GLY A 13 -12.18 12.85 14.28
C GLY A 13 -12.35 11.80 13.17
N GLY A 14 -11.40 10.87 13.03
CA GLY A 14 -11.43 9.74 12.09
C GLY A 14 -10.96 8.43 12.73
N GLU A 15 -11.11 8.28 14.05
CA GLU A 15 -10.55 7.16 14.83
C GLU A 15 -11.08 5.78 14.39
N SER A 16 -12.32 5.71 13.87
CA SER A 16 -12.93 4.47 13.36
C SER A 16 -12.16 3.84 12.21
N PHE A 17 -11.28 4.59 11.54
CA PHE A 17 -10.32 4.03 10.58
C PHE A 17 -9.42 2.94 11.21
N ILE A 18 -9.00 3.09 12.46
CA ILE A 18 -8.17 2.07 13.13
C ILE A 18 -8.97 0.80 13.39
N ALA A 19 -10.25 0.92 13.76
CA ALA A 19 -11.13 -0.23 13.91
C ALA A 19 -11.36 -0.95 12.56
N ALA A 20 -11.52 -0.17 11.47
CA ALA A 20 -11.62 -0.73 10.12
C ALA A 20 -10.36 -1.51 9.71
N MET A 21 -9.18 -0.95 9.97
CA MET A 21 -7.90 -1.62 9.67
C MET A 21 -7.71 -2.90 10.48
N ASP A 22 -8.02 -2.87 11.78
CA ASP A 22 -7.94 -4.06 12.64
C ASP A 22 -8.86 -5.18 12.15
N GLU A 23 -10.11 -4.86 11.80
CA GLU A 23 -11.03 -5.85 11.24
C GLU A 23 -10.56 -6.37 9.87
N LEU A 24 -10.12 -5.48 8.97
CA LEU A 24 -9.60 -5.89 7.66
C LEU A 24 -8.49 -6.91 7.81
N ILE A 25 -7.52 -6.67 8.69
CA ILE A 25 -6.36 -7.54 8.88
C ILE A 25 -6.79 -8.89 9.44
N ASN A 26 -7.66 -8.87 10.45
CA ASN A 26 -8.14 -10.10 11.08
C ASN A 26 -8.99 -10.95 10.13
N ALA A 27 -9.97 -10.35 9.47
CA ALA A 27 -10.83 -11.04 8.52
C ALA A 27 -10.07 -11.50 7.27
N ALA A 28 -9.08 -10.74 6.80
CA ALA A 28 -8.23 -11.15 5.67
C ALA A 28 -7.42 -12.40 6.04
N GLY A 29 -6.86 -12.44 7.25
CA GLY A 29 -6.15 -13.61 7.77
C GLY A 29 -7.05 -14.86 7.83
N GLU A 30 -8.30 -14.73 8.28
CA GLU A 30 -9.28 -15.84 8.27
C GLU A 30 -9.60 -16.34 6.85
N GLN A 31 -9.56 -15.46 5.85
CA GLN A 31 -9.77 -15.80 4.44
C GLN A 31 -8.49 -16.29 3.73
N GLY A 32 -7.40 -16.51 4.48
CA GLY A 32 -6.16 -17.09 3.97
C GLY A 32 -5.19 -16.09 3.32
N VAL A 33 -5.43 -14.79 3.47
CA VAL A 33 -4.44 -13.76 3.12
C VAL A 33 -3.24 -13.94 4.05
N GLN A 34 -2.04 -13.96 3.47
CA GLN A 34 -0.78 -14.14 4.21
C GLN A 34 0.04 -12.86 4.27
N GLU A 35 -0.27 -11.88 3.42
CA GLU A 35 0.48 -10.63 3.33
C GLU A 35 -0.41 -9.47 2.91
N ILE A 36 -0.28 -8.34 3.59
CA ILE A 36 -1.01 -7.10 3.30
C ILE A 36 0.02 -6.00 3.07
N VAL A 37 -0.06 -5.35 1.91
CA VAL A 37 0.81 -4.21 1.57
C VAL A 37 -0.03 -2.95 1.59
N ILE A 38 0.36 -2.01 2.45
CA ILE A 38 -0.37 -0.79 2.75
C ILE A 38 0.34 0.39 2.08
N GLY A 39 -0.38 1.14 1.24
CA GLY A 39 -0.02 2.49 0.83
C GLY A 39 -0.86 3.49 1.57
N MET A 40 -0.25 4.49 2.23
CA MET A 40 -1.02 5.53 2.89
C MET A 40 -0.29 6.88 2.91
N ALA A 41 -1.09 7.94 2.95
CA ALA A 41 -0.59 9.30 3.17
C ALA A 41 -0.23 9.57 4.64
N HIS A 42 -0.22 10.86 5.04
CA HIS A 42 0.17 11.30 6.38
C HIS A 42 -0.92 11.10 7.46
N ARG A 43 -2.21 11.15 7.08
CA ARG A 43 -3.33 11.22 8.05
C ARG A 43 -3.44 9.93 8.85
N GLY A 44 -3.21 10.02 10.16
CA GLY A 44 -3.26 8.85 11.05
C GLY A 44 -2.17 7.80 10.83
N ARG A 45 -1.12 8.11 10.05
CA ARG A 45 -0.02 7.17 9.79
C ARG A 45 0.68 6.72 11.06
N LEU A 46 0.91 7.63 12.00
CA LEU A 46 1.53 7.28 13.28
C LEU A 46 0.63 6.36 14.12
N ASN A 47 -0.69 6.51 14.01
CA ASN A 47 -1.64 5.61 14.65
C ASN A 47 -1.57 4.21 14.04
N VAL A 48 -1.48 4.09 12.71
CA VAL A 48 -1.31 2.79 12.03
C VAL A 48 0.03 2.15 12.39
N LEU A 49 1.12 2.90 12.39
CA LEU A 49 2.44 2.39 12.78
C LEU A 49 2.43 1.78 14.19
N VAL A 50 1.87 2.48 15.18
CA VAL A 50 1.87 2.04 16.57
C VAL A 50 0.79 0.99 16.83
N ASN A 51 -0.45 1.25 16.45
CA ASN A 51 -1.60 0.44 16.84
C ASN A 51 -1.91 -0.72 15.91
N THR A 52 -1.33 -0.75 14.71
CA THR A 52 -1.58 -1.80 13.72
C THR A 52 -0.31 -2.57 13.39
N LEU A 53 0.77 -1.89 13.03
CA LEU A 53 2.04 -2.55 12.70
C LEU A 53 2.93 -2.84 13.92
N GLY A 54 2.58 -2.35 15.11
CA GLY A 54 3.29 -2.65 16.35
C GLY A 54 4.63 -1.93 16.52
N LYS A 55 4.86 -0.81 15.83
CA LYS A 55 6.00 0.07 16.11
C LYS A 55 5.99 0.49 17.58
N MET A 56 7.06 0.22 18.31
CA MET A 56 7.10 0.51 19.74
C MET A 56 6.96 2.02 20.00
N PRO A 57 6.13 2.45 20.97
CA PRO A 57 5.97 3.87 21.28
C PRO A 57 7.27 4.56 21.66
N LYS A 58 8.19 3.86 22.34
CA LYS A 58 9.53 4.38 22.67
C LYS A 58 10.35 4.74 21.41
N ASP A 59 10.25 3.95 20.35
CA ASP A 59 11.01 4.14 19.11
C ASP A 59 10.41 5.31 18.33
N LEU A 60 9.07 5.41 18.30
CA LEU A 60 8.39 6.58 17.77
C LEU A 60 8.83 7.85 18.52
N PHE A 61 8.90 7.83 19.85
CA PHE A 61 9.33 9.00 20.63
C PHE A 61 10.79 9.38 20.36
N ALA A 62 11.69 8.41 20.16
CA ALA A 62 13.07 8.69 19.76
C ALA A 62 13.15 9.51 18.46
N GLU A 63 12.23 9.30 17.50
CA GLU A 63 12.12 10.11 16.28
C GLU A 63 11.56 11.53 16.52
N PHE A 64 10.80 11.72 17.60
CA PHE A 64 10.36 13.06 18.03
C PHE A 64 11.45 13.81 18.80
N ASP A 65 12.33 13.07 19.47
CA ASP A 65 13.45 13.59 20.27
C ASP A 65 14.74 13.71 19.44
N HIS A 66 14.74 13.29 18.18
CA HIS A 66 15.92 13.25 17.29
C HIS A 66 17.08 12.40 17.86
N THR A 67 16.74 11.30 18.51
CA THR A 67 17.69 10.34 19.12
C THR A 67 17.68 8.97 18.46
N ALA A 68 16.80 8.77 17.47
CA ALA A 68 16.78 7.54 16.67
C ALA A 68 18.07 7.40 15.82
N PRO A 69 18.58 6.18 15.60
CA PRO A 69 19.69 5.95 14.67
C PRO A 69 19.31 6.40 13.25
N GLU A 70 20.13 7.24 12.62
CA GLU A 70 19.97 7.66 11.22
C GLU A 70 20.95 6.88 10.33
N ASP A 71 20.51 5.73 9.83
CA ASP A 71 21.31 4.88 8.93
C ASP A 71 21.23 5.33 7.46
N LEU A 72 20.29 6.22 7.12
CA LEU A 72 20.12 6.76 5.78
C LEU A 72 20.93 8.06 5.61
N PRO A 73 21.86 8.16 4.64
CA PRO A 73 22.72 9.33 4.46
C PRO A 73 21.99 10.68 4.30
N SER A 74 20.72 10.66 3.86
CA SER A 74 19.90 11.86 3.66
C SER A 74 18.66 11.94 4.55
N GLY A 75 18.34 10.88 5.30
CA GLY A 75 17.10 10.76 6.08
C GLY A 75 15.80 10.94 5.26
N ASP A 76 14.67 10.85 5.96
CA ASP A 76 13.35 11.33 5.52
C ASP A 76 12.49 11.66 6.75
N VAL A 77 11.41 12.43 6.60
CA VAL A 77 10.54 12.81 7.73
C VAL A 77 9.81 11.60 8.31
N LYS A 78 9.58 11.62 9.63
CA LYS A 78 9.00 10.50 10.41
C LYS A 78 7.69 9.91 9.86
N TYR A 79 6.87 10.72 9.19
CA TYR A 79 5.61 10.30 8.58
C TYR A 79 5.73 9.82 7.12
N HIS A 80 6.95 9.56 6.63
CA HIS A 80 7.25 8.85 5.38
C HIS A 80 7.83 7.45 5.61
N GLN A 81 8.25 7.16 6.83
CA GLN A 81 8.88 5.89 7.19
C GLN A 81 7.91 4.73 6.94
N GLY A 82 8.38 3.72 6.21
CA GLY A 82 7.73 2.42 6.09
C GLY A 82 7.98 1.57 7.33
N PHE A 83 7.28 0.45 7.42
CA PHE A 83 7.45 -0.50 8.52
C PHE A 83 6.95 -1.86 8.10
N SER A 84 7.57 -2.94 8.60
CA SER A 84 7.12 -4.30 8.34
C SER A 84 7.10 -5.09 9.64
N SER A 85 6.06 -5.91 9.80
CA SER A 85 5.90 -6.80 10.95
C SER A 85 5.01 -7.97 10.59
N ASP A 86 5.23 -9.11 11.24
CA ASP A 86 4.29 -10.22 11.21
C ASP A 86 3.35 -10.06 12.41
N VAL A 87 2.04 -10.04 12.17
CA VAL A 87 1.03 -9.87 13.22
C VAL A 87 0.19 -11.13 13.37
N SER A 88 -0.25 -11.42 14.60
CA SER A 88 -1.21 -12.49 14.84
C SER A 88 -2.61 -12.05 14.44
N THR A 89 -3.29 -12.88 13.65
CA THR A 89 -4.72 -12.69 13.31
C THR A 89 -5.54 -13.90 13.75
N ARG A 90 -6.86 -13.79 13.69
CA ARG A 90 -7.80 -14.90 13.94
C ARG A 90 -7.53 -16.11 13.03
N GLY A 91 -7.04 -15.91 11.80
CA GLY A 91 -6.68 -16.96 10.84
C GLY A 91 -5.21 -17.41 10.87
N GLY A 92 -4.39 -16.84 11.76
CA GLY A 92 -2.95 -17.11 11.84
C GLY A 92 -2.06 -15.89 11.51
N PRO A 93 -0.74 -16.08 11.38
CA PRO A 93 0.19 -14.97 11.10
C PRO A 93 -0.06 -14.32 9.74
N VAL A 94 -0.11 -12.98 9.70
CA VAL A 94 -0.16 -12.17 8.48
C VAL A 94 1.01 -11.19 8.46
N HIS A 95 1.73 -11.15 7.34
CA HIS A 95 2.80 -10.18 7.14
C HIS A 95 2.21 -8.82 6.73
N LEU A 96 2.49 -7.76 7.49
CA LEU A 96 2.14 -6.40 7.14
C LEU A 96 3.37 -5.66 6.64
N THR A 97 3.19 -4.92 5.55
CA THR A 97 4.19 -3.95 5.08
C THR A 97 3.51 -2.62 4.79
N LEU A 98 3.94 -1.57 5.48
CA LEU A 98 3.62 -0.19 5.16
C LEU A 98 4.72 0.37 4.25
N ALA A 99 4.34 0.80 3.05
CA ALA A 99 5.26 1.37 2.08
C ALA A 99 5.82 2.73 2.54
N PHE A 100 7.09 2.98 2.21
CA PHE A 100 7.65 4.32 2.22
C PHE A 100 6.99 5.17 1.14
N ASN A 101 6.82 6.47 1.38
CA ASN A 101 6.26 7.38 0.38
C ASN A 101 6.79 8.80 0.56
N PRO A 102 6.93 9.58 -0.52
CA PRO A 102 7.19 11.01 -0.43
C PRO A 102 5.92 11.78 0.01
N SER A 103 6.07 13.09 0.23
CA SER A 103 4.95 14.00 0.48
C SER A 103 3.97 14.13 -0.69
N HIS A 104 4.39 13.78 -1.91
CA HIS A 104 3.55 13.79 -3.11
C HIS A 104 2.45 12.75 -2.93
N LEU A 105 1.23 13.21 -2.66
CA LEU A 105 0.11 12.33 -2.33
C LEU A 105 -0.19 11.39 -3.50
N GLU A 106 -0.71 10.21 -3.18
CA GLU A 106 -1.19 9.19 -4.13
C GLU A 106 -0.12 8.51 -5.01
N ILE A 107 1.09 9.08 -5.18
CA ILE A 107 2.13 8.48 -6.03
C ILE A 107 2.65 7.13 -5.52
N VAL A 108 2.44 6.82 -4.23
CA VAL A 108 2.77 5.52 -3.64
C VAL A 108 1.81 4.41 -4.09
N ASN A 109 0.62 4.75 -4.58
CA ASN A 109 -0.42 3.78 -4.94
C ASN A 109 0.06 2.78 -6.02
N PRO A 110 0.53 3.23 -7.21
CA PRO A 110 1.04 2.29 -8.21
C PRO A 110 2.31 1.56 -7.76
N VAL A 111 3.10 2.15 -6.85
CA VAL A 111 4.28 1.51 -6.26
C VAL A 111 3.86 0.32 -5.40
N VAL A 112 2.82 0.47 -4.58
CA VAL A 112 2.24 -0.62 -3.78
C VAL A 112 1.64 -1.69 -4.67
N GLU A 113 0.90 -1.33 -5.73
CA GLU A 113 0.37 -2.33 -6.68
C GLU A 113 1.49 -3.14 -7.34
N GLY A 114 2.56 -2.50 -7.79
CA GLY A 114 3.73 -3.20 -8.33
C GLY A 114 4.41 -4.11 -7.29
N SER A 115 4.52 -3.64 -6.05
CA SER A 115 5.07 -4.36 -4.90
C SER A 115 4.24 -5.61 -4.55
N VAL A 116 2.91 -5.50 -4.63
CA VAL A 116 1.97 -6.62 -4.47
C VAL A 116 2.06 -7.59 -5.63
N ARG A 117 2.09 -7.09 -6.87
CA ARG A 117 2.21 -7.93 -8.05
C ARG A 117 3.49 -8.79 -8.02
N ALA A 118 4.62 -8.21 -7.62
CA ALA A 118 5.87 -8.96 -7.46
C ALA A 118 5.76 -10.06 -6.38
N ARG A 119 5.04 -9.80 -5.28
CA ARG A 119 4.79 -10.81 -4.24
C ARG A 119 3.86 -11.91 -4.71
N MET A 120 2.82 -11.57 -5.46
CA MET A 120 1.92 -12.54 -6.09
C MET A 120 2.69 -13.47 -7.03
N ASP A 121 3.53 -12.91 -7.91
CA ASP A 121 4.37 -13.69 -8.83
C ASP A 121 5.30 -14.64 -8.05
N ARG A 122 5.96 -14.16 -6.98
CA ARG A 122 6.82 -14.97 -6.11
C ARG A 122 6.07 -16.10 -5.38
N ARG A 123 4.79 -15.87 -5.06
CA ARG A 123 3.92 -16.82 -4.35
C ARG A 123 3.15 -17.75 -5.30
N ALA A 124 3.34 -17.61 -6.62
CA ALA A 124 2.52 -18.27 -7.63
C ALA A 124 1.01 -18.05 -7.37
N ASP A 125 0.64 -16.81 -7.06
CA ASP A 125 -0.72 -16.39 -6.73
C ASP A 125 -1.32 -15.53 -7.86
N PRO A 126 -1.71 -16.12 -9.00
CA PRO A 126 -2.16 -15.37 -10.18
C PRO A 126 -3.49 -14.63 -9.98
N HIS A 127 -4.13 -14.80 -8.81
CA HIS A 127 -5.46 -14.30 -8.51
C HIS A 127 -5.52 -13.42 -7.27
N GLY A 128 -4.39 -13.12 -6.63
CA GLY A 128 -4.31 -12.21 -5.49
C GLY A 128 -4.99 -12.76 -4.22
N LYS A 129 -5.05 -14.07 -4.05
CA LYS A 129 -5.70 -14.71 -2.88
C LYS A 129 -4.88 -14.58 -1.60
N GLN A 130 -3.55 -14.53 -1.72
CA GLN A 130 -2.62 -14.56 -0.58
C GLN A 130 -2.02 -13.19 -0.27
N VAL A 131 -2.04 -12.26 -1.23
CA VAL A 131 -1.50 -10.90 -1.07
C VAL A 131 -2.60 -9.87 -1.32
N LEU A 132 -2.83 -9.01 -0.34
CA LEU A 132 -3.87 -7.99 -0.37
C LEU A 132 -3.25 -6.58 -0.42
N PRO A 133 -3.46 -5.82 -1.51
CA PRO A 133 -3.20 -4.38 -1.51
C PRO A 133 -4.28 -3.64 -0.71
N VAL A 134 -3.83 -2.71 0.14
CA VAL A 134 -4.68 -1.75 0.86
C VAL A 134 -4.16 -0.35 0.61
N LEU A 135 -4.99 0.52 0.06
CA LEU A 135 -4.61 1.91 -0.23
C LEU A 135 -5.47 2.87 0.59
N VAL A 136 -4.82 3.77 1.32
CA VAL A 136 -5.47 4.72 2.23
C VAL A 136 -5.26 6.13 1.73
N HIS A 137 -6.37 6.81 1.48
CA HIS A 137 -6.41 8.07 0.77
C HIS A 137 -7.00 9.20 1.61
N GLY A 138 -6.63 10.45 1.29
CA GLY A 138 -7.38 11.63 1.73
C GLY A 138 -8.41 12.02 0.67
N ASP A 139 -9.59 12.50 1.07
CA ASP A 139 -10.70 12.78 0.15
C ASP A 139 -10.39 13.80 -0.95
N ALA A 140 -9.56 14.80 -0.67
CA ALA A 140 -9.15 15.81 -1.65
C ALA A 140 -8.16 15.22 -2.67
N ALA A 141 -7.16 14.49 -2.18
CA ALA A 141 -6.10 13.92 -3.02
C ALA A 141 -6.63 12.75 -3.87
N PHE A 142 -7.53 11.93 -3.31
CA PHE A 142 -8.17 10.84 -4.04
C PHE A 142 -8.83 11.34 -5.33
N ALA A 143 -9.65 12.38 -5.23
CA ALA A 143 -10.35 12.95 -6.37
C ALA A 143 -9.47 13.82 -7.29
N GLY A 144 -8.39 14.40 -6.76
CA GLY A 144 -7.62 15.44 -7.45
C GLY A 144 -6.33 15.00 -8.13
N GLN A 145 -5.75 13.84 -7.77
CA GLN A 145 -4.48 13.37 -8.32
C GLN A 145 -4.68 12.35 -9.44
N GLY A 146 -4.27 12.69 -10.67
CA GLY A 146 -4.45 11.88 -11.88
C GLY A 146 -3.86 10.46 -11.80
N VAL A 147 -2.84 10.26 -10.96
CA VAL A 147 -2.22 8.95 -10.74
C VAL A 147 -3.20 7.91 -10.18
N ASN A 148 -4.28 8.34 -9.50
CA ASN A 148 -5.33 7.42 -9.06
C ASN A 148 -6.09 6.84 -10.24
N GLN A 149 -6.51 7.68 -11.18
CA GLN A 149 -7.19 7.24 -12.40
C GLN A 149 -6.28 6.33 -13.24
N GLU A 150 -4.99 6.66 -13.34
CA GLU A 150 -3.99 5.82 -14.01
C GLU A 150 -3.87 4.45 -13.33
N THR A 151 -3.81 4.42 -11.99
CA THR A 151 -3.72 3.17 -11.22
C THR A 151 -4.99 2.32 -11.36
N LEU A 152 -6.17 2.95 -11.26
CA LEU A 152 -7.47 2.30 -11.47
C LEU A 152 -7.60 1.73 -12.88
N ALA A 153 -7.12 2.44 -13.91
CA ALA A 153 -7.10 1.95 -15.29
C ALA A 153 -6.27 0.66 -15.46
N LEU A 154 -5.28 0.43 -14.59
CA LEU A 154 -4.45 -0.78 -14.58
C LEU A 154 -5.05 -1.93 -13.77
N ALA A 155 -6.04 -1.69 -12.90
CA ALA A 155 -6.54 -2.63 -11.89
C ALA A 155 -6.96 -4.01 -12.45
N GLN A 156 -7.46 -4.07 -13.69
CA GLN A 156 -7.91 -5.31 -14.36
C GLN A 156 -7.05 -5.70 -15.57
N THR A 157 -5.94 -5.00 -15.81
CA THR A 157 -5.03 -5.33 -16.92
C THR A 157 -4.16 -6.54 -16.56
N ARG A 158 -4.02 -7.51 -17.48
CA ARG A 158 -3.32 -8.80 -17.21
C ARG A 158 -1.92 -8.66 -16.62
N GLY A 159 -1.19 -7.61 -17.01
CA GLY A 159 0.19 -7.38 -16.61
C GLY A 159 0.36 -6.72 -15.24
N TYR A 160 -0.70 -6.09 -14.71
CA TYR A 160 -0.61 -5.22 -13.53
C TYR A 160 -1.64 -5.56 -12.45
N SER A 161 -2.75 -6.23 -12.80
CA SER A 161 -3.79 -6.58 -11.84
C SER A 161 -3.24 -7.36 -10.64
N THR A 162 -3.77 -7.01 -9.48
CA THR A 162 -3.45 -7.56 -8.15
C THR A 162 -4.63 -8.30 -7.52
N GLY A 163 -5.66 -8.62 -8.32
CA GLY A 163 -6.87 -9.28 -7.82
C GLY A 163 -7.80 -8.35 -7.03
N GLY A 164 -7.73 -7.05 -7.30
CA GLY A 164 -8.56 -6.03 -6.65
C GLY A 164 -7.93 -5.44 -5.40
N THR A 165 -8.12 -4.14 -5.20
CA THR A 165 -7.59 -3.37 -4.07
C THR A 165 -8.68 -2.90 -3.12
N VAL A 166 -8.43 -2.97 -1.81
CA VAL A 166 -9.31 -2.34 -0.81
C VAL A 166 -8.83 -0.90 -0.62
N HIS A 167 -9.65 0.06 -1.07
CA HIS A 167 -9.41 1.48 -0.90
C HIS A 167 -10.14 2.00 0.32
N ILE A 168 -9.45 2.75 1.18
CA ILE A 168 -10.03 3.37 2.37
C ILE A 168 -9.84 4.87 2.27
N ILE A 169 -10.94 5.62 2.22
CA ILE A 169 -10.89 7.08 2.20
C ILE A 169 -11.12 7.62 3.60
N ILE A 170 -10.15 8.36 4.14
CA ILE A 170 -10.33 9.14 5.36
C ILE A 170 -10.95 10.48 4.98
N ASN A 171 -12.26 10.46 4.72
CA ASN A 171 -13.00 11.59 4.19
C ASN A 171 -13.41 12.56 5.30
N ASN A 172 -12.46 13.43 5.63
CA ASN A 172 -12.63 14.44 6.67
C ASN A 172 -13.23 15.74 6.14
N GLN A 173 -13.68 15.75 4.88
CA GLN A 173 -14.43 16.82 4.20
C GLN A 173 -13.62 18.11 4.00
N ILE A 174 -12.28 18.04 4.03
CA ILE A 174 -11.41 19.21 3.88
C ILE A 174 -9.99 18.82 3.43
N GLY A 175 -9.54 19.39 2.30
CA GLY A 175 -8.16 19.33 1.82
C GLY A 175 -7.40 20.60 2.19
N PHE A 176 -6.48 20.52 3.17
CA PHE A 176 -5.81 21.70 3.74
C PHE A 176 -6.82 22.75 4.24
N THR A 177 -7.09 23.81 3.47
CA THR A 177 -8.09 24.88 3.73
C THR A 177 -9.23 24.90 2.71
N THR A 178 -9.28 23.94 1.78
CA THR A 178 -10.33 23.83 0.76
C THR A 178 -11.37 22.82 1.23
N SER A 179 -12.60 23.27 1.44
CA SER A 179 -13.73 22.45 1.91
C SER A 179 -15.02 22.67 1.11
N ASP A 180 -15.08 23.71 0.28
CA ASP A 180 -16.20 23.88 -0.64
C ASP A 180 -16.13 22.78 -1.71
N PRO A 181 -17.13 21.90 -1.84
CA PRO A 181 -17.08 20.80 -2.79
C PRO A 181 -16.85 21.27 -4.23
N ARG A 182 -17.29 22.49 -4.59
CA ARG A 182 -17.12 23.09 -5.92
C ARG A 182 -15.67 23.41 -6.26
N ASP A 183 -14.82 23.58 -5.24
CA ASP A 183 -13.38 23.83 -5.40
C ASP A 183 -12.56 22.54 -5.33
N MET A 184 -13.11 21.47 -4.74
CA MET A 184 -12.39 20.21 -4.52
C MET A 184 -12.58 19.19 -5.65
N ARG A 185 -13.77 19.16 -6.25
CA ARG A 185 -14.17 18.12 -7.22
C ARG A 185 -15.36 18.57 -8.07
N SER A 186 -15.60 17.89 -9.19
CA SER A 186 -16.72 18.19 -10.11
C SER A 186 -17.92 17.24 -9.96
N THR A 187 -17.95 16.43 -8.91
CA THR A 187 -18.97 15.42 -8.65
C THR A 187 -19.40 15.44 -7.18
N LEU A 188 -20.41 14.65 -6.83
CA LEU A 188 -20.95 14.65 -5.46
C LEU A 188 -19.99 14.02 -4.45
N TYR A 189 -19.42 12.85 -4.78
CA TYR A 189 -18.58 12.09 -3.87
C TYR A 189 -17.10 12.16 -4.27
N CYS A 190 -16.22 12.12 -3.27
CA CYS A 190 -14.78 12.00 -3.51
C CYS A 190 -14.41 10.72 -4.28
N THR A 191 -15.24 9.70 -4.12
CA THR A 191 -15.04 8.37 -4.67
C THR A 191 -15.52 8.20 -6.10
N ASP A 192 -16.15 9.21 -6.71
CA ASP A 192 -16.75 9.07 -8.04
C ASP A 192 -15.75 8.69 -9.13
N ILE A 193 -14.45 8.90 -8.92
CA ILE A 193 -13.40 8.45 -9.85
C ILE A 193 -13.40 6.94 -10.06
N VAL A 194 -13.80 6.14 -9.06
CA VAL A 194 -13.78 4.66 -9.18
C VAL A 194 -14.91 4.12 -10.04
N LYS A 195 -15.89 4.96 -10.39
CA LYS A 195 -16.94 4.60 -11.37
C LYS A 195 -16.36 4.31 -12.75
N MET A 196 -15.15 4.80 -13.06
CA MET A 196 -14.46 4.50 -14.32
C MET A 196 -14.16 3.01 -14.51
N ILE A 197 -14.11 2.24 -13.41
CA ILE A 197 -13.92 0.77 -13.41
C ILE A 197 -15.10 0.02 -12.80
N GLU A 198 -16.25 0.68 -12.61
CA GLU A 198 -17.46 0.09 -12.04
C GLU A 198 -17.25 -0.54 -10.65
N SER A 199 -16.35 0.04 -9.85
CA SER A 199 -16.06 -0.43 -8.49
C SER A 199 -17.15 0.03 -7.50
N PRO A 200 -17.59 -0.84 -6.58
CA PRO A 200 -18.56 -0.46 -5.55
C PRO A 200 -17.94 0.47 -4.50
N VAL A 201 -18.79 1.34 -3.94
CA VAL A 201 -18.44 2.26 -2.87
C VAL A 201 -19.40 2.09 -1.69
N LEU A 202 -18.83 1.91 -0.51
CA LEU A 202 -19.53 1.85 0.77
C LEU A 202 -19.27 3.17 1.51
N HIS A 203 -20.27 4.06 1.51
CA HIS A 203 -20.21 5.30 2.30
C HIS A 203 -20.69 5.01 3.72
N VAL A 204 -19.88 5.36 4.72
CA VAL A 204 -20.18 5.06 6.12
C VAL A 204 -19.88 6.24 7.02
N ASN A 205 -20.73 6.45 8.03
CA ASN A 205 -20.52 7.48 9.04
C ASN A 205 -19.39 7.07 9.98
N GLY A 206 -18.31 7.84 10.03
CA GLY A 206 -17.16 7.60 10.90
C GLY A 206 -17.49 7.66 12.39
N ASP A 207 -18.59 8.31 12.79
CA ASP A 207 -19.06 8.33 14.18
C ASP A 207 -19.82 7.06 14.61
N ASP A 208 -20.01 6.09 13.72
CA ASP A 208 -20.54 4.76 14.03
C ASP A 208 -19.49 3.66 13.76
N PRO A 209 -18.62 3.36 14.75
CA PRO A 209 -17.54 2.39 14.57
C PRO A 209 -18.04 0.98 14.22
N GLU A 210 -19.21 0.57 14.72
CA GLU A 210 -19.80 -0.74 14.40
C GLU A 210 -20.18 -0.82 12.92
N ALA A 211 -20.81 0.23 12.38
CA ALA A 211 -21.14 0.31 10.96
C ALA A 211 -19.90 0.37 10.07
N VAL A 212 -18.83 1.06 10.52
CA VAL A 212 -17.54 1.09 9.82
C VAL A 212 -16.91 -0.30 9.73
N VAL A 213 -16.92 -1.06 10.83
CA VAL A 213 -16.42 -2.45 10.87
C VAL A 213 -17.24 -3.34 9.94
N LEU A 214 -18.58 -3.25 9.98
CA LEU A 214 -19.45 -4.02 9.08
C LEU A 214 -19.21 -3.67 7.61
N ALA A 215 -19.09 -2.39 7.27
CA ALA A 215 -18.82 -1.95 5.91
C ALA A 215 -17.44 -2.44 5.43
N MET A 216 -16.45 -2.51 6.32
CA MET A 216 -15.15 -3.09 5.99
C MET A 216 -15.23 -4.60 5.72
N GLN A 217 -16.00 -5.36 6.50
CA GLN A 217 -16.23 -6.78 6.26
C GLN A 217 -16.83 -7.00 4.86
N LEU A 218 -17.88 -6.23 4.52
CA LEU A 218 -18.51 -6.29 3.20
C LEU A 218 -17.54 -5.91 2.07
N ALA A 219 -16.70 -4.89 2.28
CA ALA A 219 -15.68 -4.50 1.31
C ALA A 219 -14.69 -5.65 1.07
N LEU A 220 -14.14 -6.23 2.14
CA LEU A 220 -13.20 -7.33 2.04
C LEU A 220 -13.85 -8.55 1.36
N GLU A 221 -15.06 -8.95 1.78
CA GLU A 221 -15.81 -10.04 1.14
C GLU A 221 -16.00 -9.82 -0.36
N PHE A 222 -16.39 -8.60 -0.76
CA PHE A 222 -16.51 -8.25 -2.18
C PHE A 222 -15.17 -8.41 -2.91
N ARG A 223 -14.08 -7.88 -2.34
CA ARG A 223 -12.74 -7.98 -2.96
C ARG A 223 -12.35 -9.45 -3.12
N MET A 224 -12.57 -10.27 -2.10
CA MET A 224 -12.15 -11.67 -2.08
C MET A 224 -12.98 -12.54 -3.04
N GLU A 225 -14.28 -12.26 -3.16
CA GLU A 225 -15.19 -12.96 -4.07
C GLU A 225 -14.98 -12.54 -5.54
N PHE A 226 -15.03 -11.23 -5.80
CA PHE A 226 -15.09 -10.69 -7.17
C PHE A 226 -13.74 -10.28 -7.75
N ARG A 227 -12.69 -10.17 -6.92
CA ARG A 227 -11.32 -9.80 -7.33
C ARG A 227 -11.25 -8.47 -8.08
N LYS A 228 -12.03 -7.51 -7.58
CA LYS A 228 -12.14 -6.15 -8.09
C LYS A 228 -11.90 -5.17 -6.95
N ASP A 229 -11.49 -3.98 -7.33
CA ASP A 229 -11.32 -2.87 -6.39
C ASP A 229 -12.65 -2.56 -5.70
N VAL A 230 -12.57 -2.11 -4.46
CA VAL A 230 -13.71 -1.72 -3.63
C VAL A 230 -13.32 -0.56 -2.74
N VAL A 231 -14.23 0.37 -2.51
CA VAL A 231 -13.96 1.57 -1.72
C VAL A 231 -14.81 1.62 -0.46
N LEU A 232 -14.15 1.84 0.67
CA LEU A 232 -14.77 2.26 1.93
C LEU A 232 -14.54 3.77 2.12
N ASP A 233 -15.61 4.56 2.00
CA ASP A 233 -15.59 6.01 2.26
C ASP A 233 -16.03 6.30 3.69
N ILE A 234 -15.05 6.50 4.59
CA ILE A 234 -15.30 6.81 5.99
C ILE A 234 -15.49 8.33 6.11
N ILE A 235 -16.75 8.75 6.16
CA ILE A 235 -17.14 10.16 6.28
C ILE A 235 -16.94 10.58 7.73
N CYS A 236 -15.90 11.39 7.97
CA CYS A 236 -15.43 11.75 9.29
C CYS A 236 -15.14 13.27 9.36
N PHE A 237 -14.38 13.73 10.35
CA PHE A 237 -13.95 15.13 10.44
C PHE A 237 -12.47 15.24 10.85
N ARG A 238 -11.92 16.46 10.76
CA ARG A 238 -10.57 16.79 11.27
C ARG A 238 -10.68 17.68 12.49
N LYS A 239 -10.37 17.15 13.68
CA LYS A 239 -10.52 17.90 14.93
C LYS A 239 -9.62 19.13 15.01
N LEU A 240 -8.40 19.03 14.47
CA LEU A 240 -7.38 20.08 14.50
C LEU A 240 -7.22 20.74 13.12
N GLY A 241 -6.29 21.68 12.98
CA GLY A 241 -5.85 22.19 11.67
C GLY A 241 -5.27 21.10 10.77
N HIS A 242 -4.84 21.46 9.55
CA HIS A 242 -4.22 20.49 8.64
C HIS A 242 -2.97 19.88 9.25
N ASN A 243 -2.13 20.73 9.85
CA ASN A 243 -1.24 20.33 10.91
C ASN A 243 -1.66 20.96 12.25
N GLU A 244 -1.04 20.50 13.33
CA GLU A 244 -1.41 20.89 14.70
C GLU A 244 -1.13 22.36 15.07
N GLN A 245 -0.36 23.08 14.26
CA GLN A 245 -0.10 24.52 14.43
C GLN A 245 -1.02 25.40 13.58
N ASP A 246 -1.73 24.82 12.61
CA ASP A 246 -2.61 25.60 11.73
C ASP A 246 -3.89 26.02 12.47
N THR A 247 -4.38 27.21 12.16
CA THR A 247 -5.65 27.74 12.69
C THR A 247 -6.75 27.60 11.63
N PRO A 248 -7.56 26.54 11.67
CA PRO A 248 -8.51 26.25 10.58
C PRO A 248 -9.75 27.14 10.59
N SER A 249 -10.07 27.78 11.71
CA SER A 249 -11.20 28.72 11.80
C SER A 249 -11.05 29.96 10.92
N LEU A 250 -9.83 30.24 10.42
CA LEU A 250 -9.58 31.34 9.48
C LEU A 250 -10.28 31.16 8.13
N THR A 251 -10.50 29.90 7.71
CA THR A 251 -11.09 29.56 6.42
C THR A 251 -12.35 28.69 6.57
N GLN A 252 -12.46 27.91 7.66
CA GLN A 252 -13.61 27.05 7.96
C GLN A 252 -14.28 27.35 9.31
N PRO A 253 -14.70 28.60 9.59
CA PRO A 253 -15.21 28.98 10.91
C PRO A 253 -16.46 28.21 11.35
N LEU A 254 -17.41 27.98 10.44
CA LEU A 254 -18.66 27.29 10.77
C LEU A 254 -18.48 25.79 10.99
N MET A 255 -17.66 25.14 10.15
CA MET A 255 -17.30 23.74 10.30
C MET A 255 -16.61 23.51 11.64
N TYR A 256 -15.60 24.32 11.98
CA TYR A 256 -14.85 24.16 13.22
C TYR A 256 -15.64 24.60 14.46
N LYS A 257 -16.61 25.50 14.34
CA LYS A 257 -17.59 25.76 15.41
C LYS A 257 -18.41 24.51 15.74
N LYS A 258 -18.84 23.74 14.72
CA LYS A 258 -19.56 22.48 14.92
C LYS A 258 -18.66 21.38 15.47
N ILE A 259 -17.46 21.21 14.92
CA ILE A 259 -16.46 20.25 15.43
C ILE A 259 -16.13 20.53 16.89
N GLY A 260 -15.97 21.79 17.29
CA GLY A 260 -15.70 22.17 18.68
C GLY A 260 -16.81 21.82 19.67
N GLN A 261 -18.04 21.63 19.20
CA GLN A 261 -19.19 21.17 20.00
C GLN A 261 -19.32 19.64 20.01
N HIS A 262 -18.63 18.96 19.09
CA HIS A 262 -18.72 17.52 18.93
C HIS A 262 -17.88 16.80 20.02
N PRO A 263 -18.43 15.80 20.74
CA PRO A 263 -17.70 15.13 21.83
C PRO A 263 -16.49 14.31 21.35
N GLY A 264 -16.45 13.99 20.04
CA GLY A 264 -15.45 13.14 19.42
C GLY A 264 -15.90 11.68 19.35
N THR A 265 -15.53 11.00 18.27
CA THR A 265 -15.96 9.63 17.92
C THR A 265 -15.75 8.63 19.05
N ARG A 266 -14.56 8.60 19.66
CA ARG A 266 -14.27 7.70 20.79
C ARG A 266 -15.22 7.92 21.97
N LYS A 267 -15.46 9.19 22.34
CA LYS A 267 -16.32 9.50 23.49
C LYS A 267 -17.77 9.12 23.17
N LEU A 268 -18.25 9.47 21.98
CA LEU A 268 -19.59 9.13 21.52
C LEU A 268 -19.84 7.62 21.61
N TYR A 269 -18.90 6.80 21.14
CA TYR A 269 -19.02 5.35 21.21
C TYR A 269 -18.91 4.80 22.64
N ALA A 270 -17.99 5.33 23.45
CA ALA A 270 -17.88 4.93 24.86
C ALA A 270 -19.16 5.23 25.66
N ASP A 271 -19.77 6.40 25.46
CA ASP A 271 -21.02 6.79 26.12
C ASP A 271 -22.19 5.87 25.67
N ARG A 272 -22.21 5.45 24.40
CA ARG A 272 -23.16 4.44 23.89
C ARG A 272 -22.98 3.09 24.60
N LEU A 273 -21.75 2.58 24.70
CA LEU A 273 -21.46 1.31 25.38
C LEU A 273 -21.81 1.37 26.88
N ALA A 274 -21.55 2.49 27.54
CA ALA A 274 -21.94 2.72 28.93
C ALA A 274 -23.47 2.63 29.09
N THR A 275 -24.22 3.25 28.18
CA THR A 275 -25.69 3.19 28.13
C THR A 275 -26.21 1.76 27.91
N GLN A 276 -25.45 0.93 27.19
CA GLN A 276 -25.74 -0.49 26.98
C GLN A 276 -25.31 -1.40 28.15
N GLY A 277 -24.78 -0.84 29.24
CA GLY A 277 -24.42 -1.59 30.44
C GLY A 277 -23.04 -2.25 30.40
N MET A 278 -22.15 -1.87 29.49
CA MET A 278 -20.76 -2.36 29.43
C MET A 278 -19.83 -1.76 30.51
N GLY A 279 -20.35 -0.87 31.35
CA GLY A 279 -19.64 -0.21 32.44
C GLY A 279 -19.47 1.28 32.21
N GLU A 280 -19.85 2.09 33.20
CA GLU A 280 -19.87 3.56 33.10
C GLU A 280 -18.48 4.18 32.87
N THR A 281 -17.44 3.57 33.43
CA THR A 281 -16.06 4.09 33.37
C THR A 281 -15.19 3.42 32.31
N LEU A 282 -15.72 2.43 31.56
CA LEU A 282 -14.95 1.60 30.64
C LEU A 282 -14.06 2.43 29.70
N GLY A 283 -14.65 3.40 29.01
CA GLY A 283 -13.93 4.24 28.05
C GLY A 283 -12.83 5.10 28.69
N ASP A 284 -13.04 5.59 29.92
CA ASP A 284 -12.06 6.42 30.62
C ASP A 284 -10.93 5.57 31.22
N ASP A 285 -11.26 4.37 31.69
CA ASP A 285 -10.27 3.43 32.22
C ASP A 285 -9.36 2.90 31.10
N MET A 286 -9.90 2.63 29.92
CA MET A 286 -9.09 2.31 28.73
C MET A 286 -8.16 3.47 28.34
N VAL A 287 -8.62 4.73 28.43
CA VAL A 287 -7.78 5.90 28.17
C VAL A 287 -6.65 6.00 29.20
N LYS A 288 -6.93 5.80 30.49
CA LYS A 288 -5.90 5.81 31.54
C LYS A 288 -4.85 4.73 31.31
N ALA A 289 -5.29 3.50 31.02
CA ALA A 289 -4.40 2.37 30.76
C ALA A 289 -3.51 2.62 29.52
N TYR A 290 -4.11 3.10 28.42
CA TYR A 290 -3.37 3.41 27.21
C TYR A 290 -2.34 4.54 27.42
N ARG A 291 -2.70 5.59 28.17
CA ARG A 291 -1.75 6.65 28.52
C ARG A 291 -0.58 6.13 29.35
N ALA A 292 -0.84 5.33 30.37
CA ALA A 292 0.21 4.73 31.20
C ALA A 292 1.16 3.86 30.38
N ALA A 293 0.63 3.06 29.43
CA ALA A 293 1.45 2.25 28.53
C ALA A 293 2.31 3.11 27.59
N MET A 294 1.72 4.15 26.98
CA MET A 294 2.45 5.11 26.14
C MET A 294 3.55 5.81 26.93
N ASP A 295 3.29 6.29 28.15
CA ASP A 295 4.30 6.94 29.00
C ASP A 295 5.45 5.98 29.36
N ALA A 296 5.15 4.69 29.54
CA ALA A 296 6.14 3.64 29.73
C ALA A 296 6.85 3.18 28.43
N GLY A 297 6.47 3.72 27.27
CA GLY A 297 7.04 3.37 25.97
C GLY A 297 6.66 1.98 25.46
N LYS A 298 5.53 1.42 25.92
CA LYS A 298 5.07 0.05 25.64
C LYS A 298 3.67 0.04 25.03
N HIS A 299 3.34 -1.06 24.35
CA HIS A 299 1.98 -1.32 23.87
C HIS A 299 1.05 -1.78 24.99
N THR A 300 -0.25 -1.55 24.82
CA THR A 300 -1.29 -2.18 25.65
C THR A 300 -1.62 -3.59 25.17
N VAL A 301 -1.55 -3.82 23.86
CA VAL A 301 -1.67 -5.11 23.19
C VAL A 301 -0.56 -5.17 22.14
N ASP A 302 0.27 -6.21 22.18
CA ASP A 302 1.34 -6.41 21.20
C ASP A 302 0.92 -7.51 20.21
N PRO A 303 0.52 -7.16 18.97
CA PRO A 303 0.12 -8.14 17.98
C PRO A 303 1.33 -8.79 17.27
N VAL A 304 2.55 -8.30 17.49
CA VAL A 304 3.73 -8.67 16.69
C VAL A 304 4.30 -10.02 17.10
N LEU A 305 4.54 -10.87 16.11
CA LEU A 305 5.17 -12.17 16.24
C LEU A 305 6.68 -12.06 16.01
N THR A 306 7.47 -12.00 17.09
CA THR A 306 8.92 -11.81 17.02
C THR A 306 9.71 -13.06 16.56
N ASN A 307 9.11 -14.24 16.67
CA ASN A 307 9.74 -15.52 16.34
C ASN A 307 9.17 -16.17 15.06
N PHE A 308 8.32 -15.46 14.31
CA PHE A 308 7.81 -15.96 13.04
C PHE A 308 8.81 -15.66 11.93
N LYS A 309 9.11 -16.65 11.08
CA LYS A 309 9.91 -16.46 9.87
C LYS A 309 9.09 -16.87 8.67
N SER A 310 8.65 -15.88 7.90
CA SER A 310 7.95 -16.12 6.64
C SER A 310 8.85 -16.89 5.67
N LYS A 311 8.30 -17.92 5.02
CA LYS A 311 8.94 -18.63 3.89
C LYS A 311 9.34 -17.67 2.75
N TYR A 312 8.63 -16.54 2.64
CA TYR A 312 8.84 -15.53 1.61
C TYR A 312 9.65 -14.33 2.11
N ALA A 313 10.33 -14.44 3.26
CA ALA A 313 11.30 -13.42 3.66
C ALA A 313 12.35 -13.21 2.54
N VAL A 314 12.68 -11.96 2.23
CA VAL A 314 13.73 -11.62 1.26
C VAL A 314 15.05 -11.57 2.02
N ASP A 315 16.04 -12.33 1.56
CA ASP A 315 17.41 -12.20 2.04
C ASP A 315 18.18 -11.18 1.19
N TRP A 316 18.38 -9.99 1.76
CA TRP A 316 19.15 -8.93 1.12
C TRP A 316 20.66 -9.04 1.39
N SER A 317 21.10 -9.93 2.30
CA SER A 317 22.50 -10.04 2.71
C SER A 317 23.50 -10.22 1.56
N PRO A 318 23.18 -10.91 0.44
CA PRO A 318 24.12 -11.03 -0.68
C PRO A 318 24.42 -9.69 -1.40
N PHE A 319 23.52 -8.71 -1.27
CA PHE A 319 23.58 -7.43 -1.98
C PHE A 319 24.12 -6.28 -1.11
N LEU A 320 24.17 -6.46 0.21
CA LEU A 320 24.66 -5.43 1.13
C LEU A 320 26.17 -5.21 0.98
N GLY A 321 26.60 -3.95 1.09
CA GLY A 321 28.02 -3.56 1.05
C GLY A 321 28.70 -3.67 -0.32
N LYS A 322 27.95 -4.00 -1.38
CA LYS A 322 28.44 -4.02 -2.76
C LYS A 322 28.54 -2.61 -3.32
N LYS A 323 29.57 -2.34 -4.12
CA LYS A 323 29.75 -1.06 -4.82
C LYS A 323 29.31 -1.20 -6.27
N TRP A 324 28.80 -0.11 -6.84
CA TRP A 324 28.46 -0.08 -8.27
C TRP A 324 29.68 -0.30 -9.19
N THR A 325 30.89 -0.10 -8.66
CA THR A 325 32.17 -0.33 -9.35
C THR A 325 32.67 -1.77 -9.26
N ASP A 326 32.00 -2.63 -8.48
CA ASP A 326 32.41 -4.02 -8.37
C ASP A 326 32.17 -4.73 -9.71
N ALA A 327 33.17 -5.46 -10.20
CA ALA A 327 33.05 -6.18 -11.47
C ALA A 327 32.06 -7.35 -11.34
N GLY A 328 31.13 -7.46 -12.30
CA GLY A 328 30.20 -8.59 -12.42
C GLY A 328 30.67 -9.61 -13.44
N ASP A 329 30.47 -10.90 -13.15
CA ASP A 329 30.62 -11.96 -14.15
C ASP A 329 29.34 -12.07 -14.98
N THR A 330 29.44 -11.62 -16.24
CA THR A 330 28.30 -11.52 -17.18
C THR A 330 28.54 -12.30 -18.47
N ALA A 331 29.67 -13.01 -18.56
CA ALA A 331 29.99 -13.80 -19.73
C ALA A 331 29.14 -15.08 -19.76
N ILE A 332 28.74 -15.52 -20.96
CA ILE A 332 28.10 -16.82 -21.16
C ILE A 332 28.98 -17.73 -22.01
N PRO A 333 29.06 -19.04 -21.71
CA PRO A 333 29.76 -19.98 -22.56
C PRO A 333 29.18 -20.00 -23.99
N LEU A 334 30.04 -20.18 -25.00
CA LEU A 334 29.59 -20.23 -26.39
C LEU A 334 28.60 -21.38 -26.66
N THR A 335 28.73 -22.48 -25.91
CA THR A 335 27.77 -23.59 -25.97
C THR A 335 26.38 -23.15 -25.52
N GLU A 336 26.30 -22.36 -24.45
CA GLU A 336 25.06 -21.80 -23.94
C GLU A 336 24.48 -20.74 -24.87
N TRP A 337 25.33 -19.88 -25.44
CA TRP A 337 24.94 -18.95 -26.50
C TRP A 337 24.23 -19.67 -27.65
N LYS A 338 24.85 -20.73 -28.20
CA LYS A 338 24.27 -21.48 -29.33
C LYS A 338 22.92 -22.11 -28.96
N ARG A 339 22.84 -22.74 -27.79
CA ARG A 339 21.61 -23.37 -27.28
C ARG A 339 20.47 -22.37 -27.11
N LEU A 340 20.75 -21.22 -26.52
CA LEU A 340 19.76 -20.16 -26.31
C LEU A 340 19.34 -19.51 -27.62
N ALA A 341 20.29 -19.21 -28.51
CA ALA A 341 20.01 -18.62 -29.81
C ALA A 341 19.09 -19.52 -30.66
N GLU A 342 19.36 -20.83 -30.70
CA GLU A 342 18.46 -21.80 -31.34
C GLU A 342 17.07 -21.76 -30.70
N ARG A 343 16.98 -21.77 -29.37
CA ARG A 343 15.71 -21.78 -28.65
C ARG A 343 14.85 -20.55 -28.92
N ILE A 344 15.44 -19.35 -28.92
CA ILE A 344 14.69 -18.09 -29.11
C ILE A 344 14.31 -17.83 -30.57
N THR A 345 14.98 -18.49 -31.53
CA THR A 345 14.72 -18.33 -32.97
C THR A 345 13.93 -19.49 -33.58
N THR A 346 13.64 -20.54 -32.81
CA THR A 346 12.78 -21.64 -33.25
C THR A 346 11.30 -21.25 -33.12
N ILE A 347 10.62 -21.10 -34.26
CA ILE A 347 9.18 -20.87 -34.32
C ILE A 347 8.47 -22.23 -34.39
N PRO A 348 7.47 -22.51 -33.54
CA PRO A 348 6.68 -23.75 -33.64
C PRO A 348 5.99 -23.89 -35.00
N GLU A 349 5.90 -25.12 -35.53
CA GLU A 349 5.24 -25.38 -36.83
C GLU A 349 3.76 -24.95 -36.88
N SER A 350 3.11 -24.85 -35.71
CA SER A 350 1.74 -24.36 -35.57
C SER A 350 1.58 -22.85 -35.75
N VAL A 351 2.67 -22.10 -35.87
CA VAL A 351 2.67 -20.64 -35.98
C VAL A 351 3.16 -20.23 -37.36
N SER A 352 2.32 -19.51 -38.11
CA SER A 352 2.68 -18.90 -39.38
C SER A 352 3.06 -17.43 -39.18
N PRO A 353 4.36 -17.06 -39.18
CA PRO A 353 4.79 -15.68 -38.97
C PRO A 353 4.56 -14.83 -40.23
N HIS A 354 4.33 -13.53 -40.04
CA HIS A 354 4.42 -12.56 -41.13
C HIS A 354 5.82 -12.59 -41.76
N ALA A 355 5.93 -12.40 -43.08
CA ALA A 355 7.19 -12.55 -43.82
C ALA A 355 8.35 -11.69 -43.26
N LEU A 356 8.06 -10.45 -42.85
CA LEU A 356 9.06 -9.57 -42.21
C LEU A 356 9.52 -10.10 -40.84
N VAL A 357 8.62 -10.69 -40.05
CA VAL A 357 8.98 -11.30 -38.76
C VAL A 357 9.81 -12.55 -38.99
N LYS A 358 9.44 -13.39 -39.97
CA LYS A 358 10.23 -14.56 -40.35
C LYS A 358 11.66 -14.18 -40.72
N LYS A 359 11.84 -13.12 -41.52
CA LYS A 359 13.17 -12.61 -41.88
C LYS A 359 13.99 -12.23 -40.64
N VAL A 360 13.39 -11.52 -39.68
CA VAL A 360 14.07 -11.18 -38.42
C VAL A 360 14.51 -12.42 -37.64
N TYR A 361 13.65 -13.46 -37.58
CA TYR A 361 13.99 -14.73 -36.92
C TYR A 361 15.11 -15.48 -37.64
N ASP A 362 15.07 -15.56 -38.97
CA ASP A 362 16.09 -16.21 -39.79
C ASP A 362 17.45 -15.48 -39.66
N ASP A 363 17.44 -14.14 -39.71
CA ASP A 363 18.62 -13.29 -39.52
C ASP A 363 19.21 -13.52 -38.12
N ARG A 364 18.39 -13.53 -37.06
CA ARG A 364 18.83 -13.83 -35.68
C ARG A 364 19.36 -15.25 -35.51
N ALA A 365 18.81 -16.23 -36.23
CA ALA A 365 19.31 -17.60 -36.20
C ALA A 365 20.72 -17.67 -36.83
N ALA A 366 20.95 -16.94 -37.93
CA ALA A 366 22.26 -16.80 -38.55
C ALA A 366 23.28 -16.10 -37.62
N MET A 367 22.85 -15.05 -36.89
CA MET A 367 23.66 -14.43 -35.83
C MET A 367 24.04 -15.44 -34.74
N GLY A 368 23.08 -16.25 -34.29
CA GLY A 368 23.29 -17.32 -33.32
C GLY A 368 24.35 -18.34 -33.75
N ARG A 369 24.39 -18.66 -35.04
CA ARG A 369 25.38 -19.56 -35.66
C ARG A 369 26.72 -18.89 -35.97
N GLY A 370 26.82 -17.57 -35.85
CA GLY A 370 28.01 -16.79 -36.17
C GLY A 370 28.23 -16.56 -37.67
N GLU A 371 27.18 -16.73 -38.48
CA GLU A 371 27.22 -16.52 -39.94
C GLU A 371 27.20 -15.03 -40.30
N ILE A 372 26.56 -14.21 -39.46
CA ILE A 372 26.52 -12.75 -39.57
C ILE A 372 26.73 -12.07 -38.19
N PRO A 373 27.15 -10.79 -38.14
CA PRO A 373 27.33 -10.07 -36.88
C PRO A 373 26.04 -9.92 -36.07
N VAL A 374 26.17 -10.00 -34.75
CA VAL A 374 25.07 -9.81 -33.78
C VAL A 374 24.62 -8.35 -33.77
N ASP A 375 23.30 -8.14 -33.88
CA ASP A 375 22.68 -6.82 -33.72
C ASP A 375 22.22 -6.54 -32.28
N TRP A 376 21.70 -5.34 -32.04
CA TRP A 376 21.22 -4.94 -30.71
C TRP A 376 20.11 -5.84 -30.18
N GLY A 377 19.10 -6.12 -31.01
CA GLY A 377 17.93 -6.90 -30.59
C GLY A 377 18.28 -8.35 -30.26
N MET A 378 19.23 -8.94 -30.98
CA MET A 378 19.77 -10.26 -30.65
C MET A 378 20.60 -10.20 -29.36
N GLY A 379 21.47 -9.21 -29.20
CA GLY A 379 22.24 -9.01 -27.97
C GLY A 379 21.36 -8.90 -26.72
N GLU A 380 20.32 -8.07 -26.81
CA GLU A 380 19.32 -7.88 -25.75
C GLU A 380 18.54 -9.18 -25.46
N HIS A 381 18.03 -9.87 -26.49
CA HIS A 381 17.34 -11.14 -26.30
C HIS A 381 18.23 -12.20 -25.64
N MET A 382 19.51 -12.24 -25.99
CA MET A 382 20.46 -13.18 -25.40
C MET A 382 20.75 -12.86 -23.93
N ALA A 383 20.79 -11.59 -23.54
CA ALA A 383 20.88 -11.18 -22.14
C ALA A 383 19.64 -11.61 -21.34
N PHE A 384 18.43 -11.44 -21.88
CA PHE A 384 17.21 -11.91 -21.21
C PHE A 384 17.16 -13.45 -21.14
N ALA A 385 17.52 -14.13 -22.24
CA ALA A 385 17.49 -15.58 -22.30
C ALA A 385 18.48 -16.22 -21.32
N SER A 386 19.68 -15.64 -21.14
CA SER A 386 20.68 -16.16 -20.19
C SER A 386 20.24 -15.98 -18.74
N LEU A 387 19.62 -14.84 -18.40
CA LEU A 387 19.05 -14.61 -17.07
C LEU A 387 17.93 -15.61 -16.76
N VAL A 388 16.98 -15.79 -17.68
CA VAL A 388 15.86 -16.73 -17.51
C VAL A 388 16.36 -18.17 -17.42
N ALA A 389 17.33 -18.57 -18.25
CA ALA A 389 17.94 -19.89 -18.18
C ALA A 389 18.67 -20.14 -16.85
N SER A 390 19.16 -19.09 -16.21
CA SER A 390 19.81 -19.13 -14.89
C SER A 390 18.81 -18.99 -13.72
N GLY A 391 17.50 -18.95 -14.00
CA GLY A 391 16.46 -18.87 -12.98
C GLY A 391 16.10 -17.46 -12.51
N TYR A 392 16.63 -16.40 -13.16
CA TYR A 392 16.25 -15.03 -12.86
C TYR A 392 15.03 -14.61 -13.70
N PRO A 393 13.91 -14.18 -13.06
CA PRO A 393 12.76 -13.70 -13.81
C PRO A 393 13.08 -12.35 -14.47
N VAL A 394 12.60 -12.16 -15.70
CA VAL A 394 12.69 -10.91 -16.45
C VAL A 394 11.28 -10.40 -16.72
N ARG A 395 11.02 -9.14 -16.35
CA ARG A 395 9.77 -8.44 -16.65
C ARG A 395 10.07 -7.25 -17.56
N LEU A 396 9.50 -7.27 -18.76
CA LEU A 396 9.50 -6.13 -19.68
C LEU A 396 8.11 -5.50 -19.68
N SER A 397 8.05 -4.18 -19.54
CA SER A 397 6.80 -3.43 -19.38
C SER A 397 6.97 -2.05 -20.00
N GLY A 398 6.12 -1.72 -20.96
CA GLY A 398 6.08 -0.44 -21.64
C GLY A 398 5.07 -0.49 -22.78
N GLU A 399 4.75 0.67 -23.34
CA GLU A 399 3.94 0.75 -24.56
C GLU A 399 4.66 0.02 -25.69
N ASP A 400 3.97 -0.90 -26.36
CA ASP A 400 4.47 -1.68 -27.51
C ASP A 400 5.72 -2.57 -27.28
N CYS A 401 6.22 -2.69 -26.04
CA CYS A 401 7.48 -3.38 -25.72
C CYS A 401 7.52 -4.88 -26.08
N GLY A 402 6.38 -5.49 -26.41
CA GLY A 402 6.34 -6.86 -26.95
C GLY A 402 6.82 -6.95 -28.40
N ARG A 403 6.68 -5.88 -29.19
CA ARG A 403 7.13 -5.78 -30.58
C ARG A 403 8.42 -4.98 -30.70
N GLY A 404 8.51 -3.84 -30.02
CA GLY A 404 9.64 -2.90 -30.12
C GLY A 404 9.75 -2.04 -28.90
#